data_AF-A0A7J4MQF9-F1
#
_entry.id   AF-A0A7J4MQF9-F1
#
_cell.length_a   1.000
_cell.length_b   1.000
_cell.length_c   1.000
_cell.angle_alpha   90.00
_cell.angle_beta   90.00
_cell.angle_gamma   90.00
#
_symmetry.space_group_name_H-M   'P 1'
#
loop_
_entity.id
_entity.type
_entity.pdbx_description
1 polymer ?
#
loop_
_entity_poly.entity_id
_entity_poly.type
_entity_poly.pdbx_seq_one_letter_code
_entity_poly.pdbx_strand_id
1 'polypeptide(L)' 'MEVLNLFGLLFSTLGVVYLAFGFRFGKPKYLGDYTYEFDGKEPLVLYYENSFLRIVGWICLGFGNILQIASIFS' A
#
# COMPACT_ATOMS: atom_id res chain seq x y z
N MET A 1 -12.68 3.58 -24.31
CA MET A 1 -12.21 2.30 -23.73
C MET A 1 -10.69 2.18 -23.61
N GLU A 2 -9.91 2.11 -24.69
CA GLU A 2 -8.48 1.74 -24.62
C GLU A 2 -7.61 2.68 -23.75
N VAL A 3 -7.81 3.99 -23.87
CA VAL A 3 -7.04 5.00 -23.12
C VAL A 3 -7.26 4.86 -21.61
N LEU A 4 -8.51 4.68 -21.18
CA LEU A 4 -8.86 4.56 -19.76
C LEU A 4 -8.30 3.26 -19.16
N ASN A 5 -8.35 2.17 -19.93
CA ASN A 5 -7.78 0.89 -19.53
C ASN A 5 -6.25 0.98 -19.43
N LEU A 6 -5.57 1.61 -20.40
CA LEU A 6 -4.13 1.84 -20.37
C LEU A 6 -3.70 2.64 -19.13
N PHE A 7 -4.39 3.74 -18.82
CA PHE A 7 -4.12 4.52 -17.61
C PHE A 7 -4.37 3.71 -16.33
N GLY A 8 -5.45 2.92 -16.29
CA GLY A 8 -5.73 2.03 -15.16
C GLY A 8 -4.64 0.99 -14.94
N LEU A 9 -4.14 0.39 -16.02
CA LEU A 9 -3.06 -0.59 -15.99
C LEU A 9 -1.73 0.03 -15.52
N LEU A 10 -1.38 1.22 -16.03
CA LEU A 10 -0.19 1.96 -15.59
C LEU A 10 -0.22 2.28 -14.10
N PHE A 11 -1.35 2.78 -13.58
CA PHE A 11 -1.49 3.08 -12.16
C PHE A 11 -1.43 1.82 -11.28
N SER A 12 -2.05 0.72 -11.72
CA SER A 12 -1.96 -0.56 -11.02
C SER A 12 -0.53 -1.10 -11.00
N THR A 13 0.20 -1.04 -12.12
CA THR A 13 1.61 -1.47 -12.17
C THR A 13 2.48 -0.62 -11.25
N LEU A 14 2.34 0.71 -11.29
CA LEU A 14 3.07 1.61 -10.39
C LEU A 14 2.73 1.30 -8.93
N GLY A 15 1.45 1.09 -8.61
CA GLY A 15 1.02 0.73 -7.26
C GLY A 15 1.67 -0.56 -6.73
N VAL A 16 1.70 -1.61 -7.56
CA VAL A 16 2.38 -2.88 -7.23
C VAL A 16 3.89 -2.67 -7.04
N VAL A 17 4.53 -1.88 -7.90
CA VAL A 17 5.96 -1.55 -7.76
C VAL A 17 6.20 -0.84 -6.43
N TYR A 18 5.44 0.21 -6.11
CA TYR A 18 5.58 0.93 -4.83
C TYR A 18 5.34 0.05 -3.61
N LEU A 19 4.37 -0.88 -3.66
CA LEU A 19 4.18 -1.88 -2.60
C LEU A 19 5.39 -2.81 -2.48
N ALA A 20 5.87 -3.35 -3.61
CA ALA A 20 7.02 -4.25 -3.63
C ALA A 20 8.28 -3.57 -3.07
N PHE A 21 8.55 -2.33 -3.47
CA PHE A 21 9.63 -1.53 -2.89
C PHE A 21 9.38 -1.25 -1.40
N GLY A 22 8.15 -0.90 -1.02
CA GLY A 22 7.76 -0.67 0.37
C GLY A 22 8.00 -1.87 1.27
N PHE A 23 7.76 -3.10 0.80
CA PHE A 23 8.08 -4.33 1.55
C PHE A 23 9.54 -4.76 1.44
N ARG A 24 10.18 -4.58 0.27
CA ARG A 24 11.58 -4.97 0.04
C ARG A 24 12.56 -4.17 0.88
N PHE A 25 12.27 -2.88 1.07
CA PHE A 25 13.10 -1.94 1.81
C PHE A 25 12.51 -1.58 3.18
N GLY A 26 11.21 -1.80 3.41
CA GLY A 26 10.56 -1.55 4.70
C GLY A 26 10.89 -2.65 5.69
N LYS A 27 11.78 -2.37 6.64
CA LYS A 27 11.96 -3.23 7.80
C LYS A 27 10.79 -3.03 8.76
N PRO A 28 10.29 -4.11 9.39
CA PRO A 28 9.40 -3.96 10.53
C PRO A 28 10.19 -3.27 11.65
N LYS A 29 9.69 -2.11 12.09
CA LYS A 29 10.15 -1.42 13.29
C LYS A 29 9.14 -1.66 14.39
N TYR A 30 9.66 -2.08 15.54
CA TYR A 30 8.91 -2.13 16.78
C TYR A 30 8.82 -0.71 17.31
N LEU A 31 7.61 -0.27 17.65
CA LEU A 31 7.42 0.98 18.36
C LEU A 31 7.72 0.72 19.84
N GLY A 32 9.01 0.54 20.15
CA GLY A 32 9.48 0.60 21.52
C GLY A 32 9.31 2.05 22.01
N ASP A 33 8.50 2.21 23.06
CA ASP A 33 8.37 3.35 23.99
C ASP A 33 6.93 3.80 24.29
N TYR A 34 5.91 2.95 24.08
CA TYR A 34 4.62 3.14 24.76
C TYR A 34 4.25 1.91 25.58
N THR A 35 4.66 1.96 26.85
CA THR A 35 4.24 1.08 27.94
C THR A 35 2.72 1.20 28.14
N TYR A 36 1.94 0.41 27.41
CA TYR A 36 0.58 0.06 27.81
C TYR A 36 0.51 -1.46 27.90
N GLU A 37 0.81 -1.96 29.10
CA GLU A 37 0.69 -3.37 29.47
C GLU A 37 -0.79 -3.78 29.43
N PHE A 38 -1.19 -4.52 28.39
CA PHE A 38 -2.39 -5.33 28.42
C PHE A 38 -1.94 -6.80 28.51
N ASP A 39 -2.21 -7.44 29.64
CA ASP A 39 -2.08 -8.90 29.83
C ASP A 39 -0.67 -9.50 29.72
N GLY A 40 0.36 -8.77 30.17
CA GLY A 40 1.75 -9.26 30.28
C GLY A 40 2.43 -9.62 28.95
N LYS A 41 1.79 -9.31 27.81
CA LYS A 41 2.33 -9.46 26.47
C LYS A 41 1.97 -8.22 25.68
N GLU A 42 2.96 -7.38 25.39
CA GLU A 42 2.77 -6.16 24.60
C GLU A 42 2.08 -6.48 23.25
N PRO A 43 0.99 -5.79 22.87
CA PRO A 43 0.46 -5.92 21.52
C PRO A 43 1.52 -5.40 20.55
N LEU A 44 2.09 -6.32 19.77
CA LEU A 44 3.10 -6.05 18.77
C LEU A 44 2.52 -5.14 17.67
N VAL A 45 2.57 -3.81 17.84
CA VAL A 45 2.20 -2.89 16.77
C VAL A 45 3.38 -2.75 15.83
N LEU A 46 3.36 -3.57 14.78
CA LEU A 46 4.37 -3.57 13.71
C LEU A 46 4.15 -2.37 12.79
N TYR A 47 4.94 -1.31 12.98
CA TYR A 47 5.07 -0.25 11.99
C TYR A 47 6.18 -0.63 11.01
N TYR A 48 6.06 -0.25 9.75
CA TYR A 48 7.17 -0.46 8.81
C TYR A 48 7.75 0.88 8.42
N GLU A 49 9.07 0.94 8.33
CA GLU A 49 9.81 2.17 8.08
C GLU A 49 9.42 2.85 6.75
N ASN A 50 9.06 2.04 5.74
CA ASN A 50 8.60 2.51 4.43
C ASN A 50 7.07 2.51 4.29
N SER A 51 6.34 2.87 5.36
CA SER A 51 4.88 2.93 5.33
C SER A 51 4.33 3.91 4.29
N PHE A 52 5.04 5.00 4.01
CA PHE A 52 4.65 5.95 2.96
C PHE A 52 4.60 5.31 1.57
N LEU A 53 5.65 4.57 1.16
CA LEU A 53 5.67 3.89 -0.15
C LEU A 53 4.52 2.89 -0.29
N ARG A 54 4.14 2.23 0.80
CA ARG A 54 3.01 1.30 0.78
C ARG A 54 1.67 2.00 0.69
N ILE A 55 1.50 3.13 1.39
CA ILE A 55 0.31 3.97 1.29
C ILE A 55 0.14 4.47 -0.15
N VAL A 56 1.21 5.04 -0.73
CA VAL A 56 1.21 5.49 -2.13
C VAL A 56 0.91 4.32 -3.07
N GLY A 57 1.51 3.16 -2.83
CA GLY A 57 1.25 1.94 -3.60
C GLY A 57 -0.22 1.53 -3.59
N TRP A 58 -0.86 1.51 -2.42
CA TRP A 58 -2.29 1.21 -2.27
C TRP A 58 -3.19 2.25 -2.94
N ILE A 59 -2.87 3.54 -2.84
CA ILE A 59 -3.62 4.61 -3.51
C ILE A 59 -3.55 4.44 -5.03
N CYS A 60 -2.35 4.22 -5.58
CA CYS A 60 -2.16 4.00 -7.01
C CYS A 60 -2.90 2.76 -7.51
N LEU A 61 -2.83 1.64 -6.77
CA LEU A 61 -3.57 0.42 -7.08
C LEU A 61 -5.09 0.63 -7.04
N GLY A 62 -5.60 1.29 -6.00
CA GLY A 62 -7.03 1.58 -5.86
C GLY A 62 -7.52 2.43 -7.03
N PHE A 63 -6.80 3.50 -7.35
CA PHE A 63 -7.15 4.37 -8.47
C PHE A 63 -7.07 3.65 -9.83
N GLY A 64 -6.04 2.84 -10.05
CA GLY A 64 -5.88 2.03 -11.26
C GLY A 64 -7.05 1.07 -11.49
N ASN A 65 -7.48 0.37 -10.43
CA ASN A 65 -8.64 -0.52 -10.49
C ASN A 65 -9.94 0.25 -10.77
N ILE A 66 -10.15 1.42 -10.15
CA ILE A 66 -11.32 2.26 -10.43
C ILE A 66 -11.38 2.66 -11.90
N LEU A 67 -10.24 3.07 -12.50
CA LEU A 67 -10.17 3.40 -13.91
C LEU A 67 -10.45 2.19 -14.82
N GLN A 68 -9.97 1.00 -14.47
CA GLN A 68 -10.26 -0.22 -15.22
C GLN A 68 -11.75 -0.58 -15.14
N ILE A 69 -12.36 -0.51 -13.95
CA ILE A 69 -13.80 -0.74 -13.79
C ILE A 69 -14.59 0.30 -14.60
N ALA A 70 -14.24 1.58 -14.49
CA ALA A 70 -14.88 2.65 -15.26
C ALA A 70 -14.76 2.41 -16.78
N SER A 71 -13.67 1.79 -17.24
CA SER A 71 -13.46 1.51 -18.66
C SER A 71 -14.42 0.47 -19.23
N ILE A 72 -14.96 -0.42 -18.38
CA ILE A 72 -15.98 -1.42 -18.78
C ILE A 72 -17.32 -0.74 -19.07
N PHE A 73 -17.61 0.36 -18.36
CA PHE A 73 -18.86 1.11 -18.48
C PHE A 73 -18.78 2.30 -19.46
N SER A 74 -17.61 2.60 -20.02
CA SER A 74 -17.37 3.72 -20.95
C SER A 74 -17.35 3.27 -22.40
#